data_AF-A0A2H6MUX8-F1
#
_entry.id   AF-A0A2H6MUX8-F1
#
_cell.length_a   1.000
_cell.length_b   1.000
_cell.length_c   1.000
_cell.angle_alpha   90.00
_cell.angle_beta   90.00
_cell.angle_gamma   90.00
#
_symmetry.space_group_name_H-M   'P 1'
#
loop_
_entity.id
_entity.type
_entity.pdbx_description
1 polymer ?
#
loop_
_entity_poly.entity_id
_entity_poly.type
_entity_poly.pdbx_seq_one_letter_code
_entity_poly.pdbx_strand_id
1 'polypeptide(L)'
;NADCHQWYAILCGQCSEHESIQKRIQAGHAFKKHIDEAIALRPDDPMSYYLLGRWCYQVAHLGWLERKTASALYEEPPLATVEDAIQNFLKAEDLNSGFSKMGRIYIAKCYKELGDNSKAAHWLTLASELPVITKEDAEGSREMEEMQANSAD
;
A
#
# COMPACT_ATOMS: atom_id res chain seq x y z
N ASN A 1 18.11 -0.09 13.92
CA ASN A 1 17.87 -1.51 13.56
C ASN A 1 16.64 -1.53 12.66
N ALA A 2 16.76 -1.98 11.41
CA ALA A 2 15.69 -1.94 10.41
C ALA A 2 14.40 -2.60 10.91
N ASP A 3 14.50 -3.78 11.54
CA ASP A 3 13.34 -4.53 12.03
C ASP A 3 12.53 -3.72 13.05
N CYS A 4 13.21 -2.95 13.92
CA CYS A 4 12.53 -2.11 14.90
C CYS A 4 11.71 -1.00 14.24
N HIS A 5 12.22 -0.38 13.17
CA HIS A 5 11.47 0.64 12.45
C HIS A 5 10.27 0.03 11.71
N GLN A 6 10.44 -1.14 11.10
CA GLN A 6 9.33 -1.84 10.43
C GLN A 6 8.22 -2.22 11.41
N TRP A 7 8.56 -2.87 12.53
CA TRP A 7 7.57 -3.24 13.55
C TRP A 7 6.89 -2.03 14.17
N TYR A 8 7.61 -0.92 14.37
CA TYR A 8 7.01 0.33 14.81
C TYR A 8 5.96 0.82 13.80
N ALA A 9 6.31 0.87 12.52
CA ALA A 9 5.38 1.31 11.47
C ALA A 9 4.14 0.40 11.40
N ILE A 10 4.31 -0.91 11.40
CA ILE A 10 3.19 -1.87 11.38
C ILE A 10 2.24 -1.65 12.55
N LEU A 11 2.77 -1.58 13.78
CA LEU A 11 1.97 -1.36 14.98
C LEU A 11 1.29 0.02 14.98
N CYS A 12 1.99 1.06 14.51
CA CYS A 12 1.45 2.40 14.37
C CYS A 12 0.24 2.42 13.42
N GLY A 13 0.35 1.74 12.27
CA GLY A 13 -0.75 1.57 11.32
C GLY A 13 -1.96 0.91 11.99
N GLN A 14 -1.76 -0.26 12.60
CA GLN A 14 -2.83 -1.03 13.25
C GLN A 14 -3.53 -0.26 14.38
N CYS A 15 -2.78 0.42 15.26
CA CYS A 15 -3.36 1.20 16.35
C CYS A 15 -4.18 2.39 15.85
N SER A 16 -3.92 2.88 14.63
CA SER A 16 -4.59 4.07 14.08
C SER A 16 -5.87 3.78 13.30
N GLU A 17 -6.15 2.52 12.93
CA GLU A 17 -7.26 2.16 12.03
C GLU A 17 -8.62 2.70 12.49
N HIS A 18 -8.84 2.74 13.80
CA HIS A 18 -10.12 3.14 14.41
C HIS A 18 -10.05 4.52 15.11
N GLU A 19 -8.97 5.27 14.88
CA GLU A 19 -8.73 6.55 15.51
C GLU A 19 -9.31 7.72 14.71
N SER A 20 -9.32 8.91 15.32
CA SER A 20 -9.75 10.14 14.64
C SER A 20 -8.89 10.44 13.40
N ILE A 21 -9.45 11.18 12.44
CA ILE A 21 -8.73 11.61 11.22
C ILE A 21 -7.39 12.27 11.56
N GLN A 22 -7.37 13.14 12.57
CA GLN A 22 -6.13 13.79 13.04
C GLN A 22 -5.07 12.76 13.46
N LYS A 23 -5.44 11.80 14.30
CA LYS A 23 -4.52 10.76 14.77
C LYS A 23 -4.08 9.83 13.66
N ARG A 24 -4.96 9.47 12.72
CA ARG A 24 -4.63 8.68 11.53
C ARG A 24 -3.58 9.38 10.66
N ILE A 25 -3.71 10.68 10.45
CA ILE A 25 -2.72 11.45 9.67
C ILE A 25 -1.39 11.52 10.42
N GLN A 26 -1.41 11.75 11.74
CA GLN A 26 -0.19 11.74 12.56
C GLN A 26 0.51 10.38 12.55
N ALA A 27 -0.25 9.29 12.65
CA ALA A 27 0.25 7.94 12.53
C ALA A 27 0.82 7.68 11.13
N GLY A 28 0.15 8.12 10.07
CA GLY A 28 0.66 8.03 8.70
C GLY A 28 1.99 8.75 8.51
N HIS A 29 2.17 9.92 9.12
CA HIS A 29 3.45 10.64 9.05
C HIS A 29 4.57 9.88 9.80
N ALA A 30 4.29 9.37 11.00
CA ALA A 30 5.25 8.56 11.76
C ALA A 30 5.58 7.25 11.02
N PHE A 31 4.58 6.58 10.46
CA PHE A 31 4.71 5.37 9.65
C PHE A 31 5.73 5.59 8.52
N LYS A 32 5.53 6.63 7.69
CA LYS A 32 6.41 6.95 6.57
C LYS A 32 7.85 7.13 7.00
N LYS A 33 8.08 7.94 8.05
CA LYS A 33 9.41 8.19 8.60
C LYS A 33 10.12 6.88 8.97
N HIS A 34 9.45 6.00 9.70
CA HIS A 34 10.04 4.74 10.12
C HIS A 34 10.27 3.79 8.94
N ILE A 35 9.38 3.73 7.96
CA ILE A 35 9.60 2.92 6.76
C ILE A 35 10.79 3.44 5.94
N ASP A 36 10.95 4.76 5.80
CA ASP A 36 12.12 5.33 5.10
C ASP A 36 13.43 4.98 5.81
N GLU A 37 13.45 5.06 7.14
CA GLU A 37 14.60 4.65 7.95
C GLU A 37 14.86 3.13 7.83
N ALA A 38 13.82 2.30 7.74
CA ALA A 38 13.96 0.87 7.51
C ALA A 38 14.59 0.56 6.14
N ILE A 39 14.12 1.22 5.07
CA ILE A 39 14.67 1.08 3.71
C ILE A 39 16.12 1.55 3.67
N ALA A 40 16.44 2.69 4.30
CA ALA A 40 17.81 3.20 4.36
C ALA A 40 18.77 2.22 5.06
N LEU A 41 18.28 1.47 6.05
CA LEU A 41 19.07 0.47 6.78
C LEU A 41 19.12 -0.89 6.06
N ARG A 42 18.07 -1.26 5.31
CA ARG A 42 17.93 -2.54 4.61
C ARG A 42 17.16 -2.34 3.28
N PRO A 43 17.86 -1.91 2.21
CA PRO A 43 17.24 -1.58 0.93
C PRO A 43 16.87 -2.80 0.07
N ASP A 44 17.19 -4.01 0.52
CA ASP A 44 16.87 -5.28 -0.12
C ASP A 44 15.68 -6.00 0.53
N ASP A 45 14.96 -5.34 1.45
CA ASP A 45 13.81 -5.93 2.12
C ASP A 45 12.48 -5.64 1.40
N PRO A 46 11.80 -6.67 0.83
CA PRO A 46 10.55 -6.49 0.11
C PRO A 46 9.40 -5.97 1.00
N MET A 47 9.41 -6.28 2.30
CA MET A 47 8.35 -5.86 3.22
C MET A 47 8.32 -4.33 3.37
N SER A 48 9.48 -3.68 3.46
CA SER A 48 9.55 -2.22 3.57
C SER A 48 8.98 -1.51 2.35
N TYR A 49 9.25 -2.01 1.13
CA TYR A 49 8.66 -1.47 -0.09
C TYR A 49 7.16 -1.76 -0.21
N TYR A 50 6.70 -2.95 0.21
CA TYR A 50 5.28 -3.24 0.27
C TYR A 50 4.53 -2.27 1.20
N LEU A 51 5.07 -2.03 2.40
CA LEU A 51 4.50 -1.10 3.38
C LEU A 51 4.52 0.35 2.86
N LEU A 52 5.60 0.76 2.20
CA LEU A 52 5.68 2.07 1.56
C LEU A 52 4.65 2.23 0.43
N GLY A 53 4.48 1.20 -0.41
CA GLY A 53 3.46 1.17 -1.46
C GLY A 53 2.05 1.33 -0.90
N ARG A 54 1.73 0.65 0.20
CA ARG A 54 0.44 0.82 0.90
C ARG A 54 0.24 2.24 1.41
N TRP A 55 1.27 2.83 2.00
CA TRP A 55 1.22 4.21 2.46
C TRP A 55 0.97 5.18 1.31
N CYS A 56 1.71 5.04 0.20
CA CYS A 56 1.53 5.87 -1.00
C CYS A 56 0.10 5.74 -1.55
N TYR A 57 -0.41 4.51 -1.64
CA TYR A 57 -1.77 4.24 -2.11
C TYR A 57 -2.82 4.92 -1.21
N GLN A 58 -2.69 4.80 0.10
CA GLN A 58 -3.60 5.45 1.06
C GLN A 58 -3.53 6.98 0.99
N VAL A 59 -2.32 7.55 0.86
CA VAL A 59 -2.14 9.01 0.76
C VAL A 59 -2.73 9.56 -0.54
N ALA A 60 -2.54 8.87 -1.67
CA ALA A 60 -3.16 9.24 -2.95
C ALA A 60 -4.69 9.29 -2.85
N HIS A 61 -5.27 8.38 -2.05
CA HIS A 61 -6.72 8.23 -1.84
C HIS A 61 -7.30 9.06 -0.68
N LEU A 62 -6.52 9.93 -0.03
CA LEU A 62 -7.06 10.78 1.04
C LEU A 62 -8.20 11.66 0.53
N GLY A 63 -9.31 11.66 1.26
CA GLY A 63 -10.46 12.51 0.98
C GLY A 63 -10.18 13.99 1.28
N TRP A 64 -11.06 14.87 0.82
CA TRP A 64 -10.89 16.32 0.98
C TRP A 64 -10.71 16.76 2.45
N LEU A 65 -11.48 16.17 3.38
CA LEU A 65 -11.40 16.49 4.80
C LEU A 65 -10.08 16.02 5.42
N GLU A 66 -9.58 14.85 5.02
CA GLU A 66 -8.31 14.31 5.48
C GLU A 66 -7.15 15.18 4.96
N ARG A 67 -7.17 15.56 3.68
CA ARG A 67 -6.20 16.50 3.09
C ARG A 67 -6.17 17.83 3.82
N LYS A 68 -7.34 18.42 4.11
CA LYS A 68 -7.44 19.68 4.86
C LYS A 68 -6.87 19.54 6.28
N THR A 69 -7.15 18.44 6.95
CA THR A 69 -6.62 18.16 8.28
C THR A 69 -5.10 18.03 8.23
N ALA A 70 -4.57 17.35 7.20
CA ALA A 70 -3.13 17.20 7.03
C ALA A 70 -2.43 18.54 6.81
N SER A 71 -2.97 19.41 5.95
CA SER A 71 -2.46 20.77 5.73
C SER A 71 -2.55 21.68 6.97
N ALA A 72 -3.42 21.36 7.93
CA ALA A 72 -3.51 22.10 9.18
C ALA A 72 -2.48 21.63 10.23
N LEU A 73 -2.04 20.37 10.14
CA LEU A 73 -1.10 19.75 11.06
C LEU A 73 0.36 19.90 10.61
N TYR A 74 0.60 19.93 9.31
CA TYR A 74 1.92 19.90 8.71
C TYR A 74 2.09 21.04 7.70
N GLU A 75 3.26 21.68 7.73
CA GLU A 75 3.66 22.67 6.72
C GLU A 75 3.67 22.04 5.33
N GLU A 76 4.25 20.85 5.22
CA GLU A 76 4.17 20.00 4.03
C GLU A 76 3.27 18.78 4.33
N PRO A 77 2.01 18.77 3.86
CA PRO A 77 1.14 17.62 4.04
C PRO A 77 1.71 16.39 3.29
N PRO A 78 1.38 15.16 3.72
CA PRO A 78 1.83 13.97 3.02
C PRO A 78 1.25 13.98 1.60
N LEU A 79 2.14 13.82 0.62
CA LEU A 79 1.81 13.72 -0.79
C LEU A 79 2.37 12.41 -1.33
N ALA A 80 1.54 11.70 -2.09
CA ALA A 80 1.93 10.52 -2.84
C ALA A 80 0.90 10.32 -3.97
N THR A 81 1.33 9.65 -5.03
CA THR A 81 0.47 9.31 -6.15
C THR A 81 0.27 7.79 -6.28
N VAL A 82 -0.65 7.40 -7.16
CA VAL A 82 -0.85 5.99 -7.53
C VAL A 82 0.40 5.43 -8.22
N GLU A 83 1.14 6.26 -8.95
CA GLU A 83 2.44 5.91 -9.52
C GLU A 83 3.49 5.64 -8.45
N ASP A 84 3.55 6.45 -7.38
CA ASP A 84 4.47 6.15 -6.26
C ASP A 84 4.13 4.80 -5.63
N ALA A 85 2.85 4.50 -5.45
CA ALA A 85 2.40 3.23 -4.90
C ALA A 85 2.82 2.04 -5.78
N ILE A 86 2.52 2.10 -7.09
CA ILE A 86 2.82 0.99 -8.00
C ILE A 86 4.31 0.71 -8.13
N GLN A 87 5.15 1.75 -8.15
CA GLN A 87 6.61 1.58 -8.20
C GLN A 87 7.13 0.83 -6.97
N ASN A 88 6.61 1.17 -5.78
CA ASN A 88 6.99 0.50 -4.55
C ASN A 88 6.51 -0.96 -4.49
N PHE A 89 5.28 -1.24 -4.92
CA PHE A 89 4.81 -2.63 -4.98
C PHE A 89 5.59 -3.48 -6.00
N LEU A 90 5.88 -2.92 -7.19
CA LEU A 90 6.73 -3.58 -8.18
C LEU A 90 8.14 -3.80 -7.63
N LYS A 91 8.68 -2.88 -6.82
CA LYS A 91 9.98 -3.07 -6.19
C LYS A 91 9.98 -4.22 -5.19
N ALA A 92 8.92 -4.38 -4.40
CA ALA A 92 8.78 -5.52 -3.50
C ALA A 92 8.74 -6.85 -4.27
N GLU A 93 8.03 -6.89 -5.39
CA GLU A 93 7.94 -8.08 -6.25
C GLU A 93 9.27 -8.40 -6.97
N ASP A 94 10.02 -7.37 -7.38
CA ASP A 94 11.38 -7.50 -7.96
C ASP A 94 12.38 -8.09 -6.96
N LEU A 95 12.30 -7.66 -5.69
CA LEU A 95 13.14 -8.19 -4.63
C LEU A 95 12.77 -9.64 -4.24
N ASN A 96 11.48 -9.98 -4.27
CA ASN A 96 10.99 -11.31 -3.97
C ASN A 96 9.72 -11.61 -4.79
N SER A 97 9.87 -12.40 -5.85
CA SER A 97 8.75 -12.77 -6.73
C SER A 97 7.69 -13.55 -5.97
N GLY A 98 6.42 -13.12 -6.05
CA GLY A 98 5.32 -13.73 -5.33
C GLY A 98 5.31 -13.40 -3.84
N PHE A 99 5.98 -12.31 -3.43
CA PHE A 99 6.10 -11.89 -2.03
C PHE A 99 4.74 -11.75 -1.33
N SER A 100 3.76 -11.14 -1.99
CA SER A 100 2.45 -10.85 -1.40
C SER A 100 1.32 -10.92 -2.41
N LYS A 101 0.29 -11.71 -2.10
CA LYS A 101 -0.97 -11.75 -2.88
C LYS A 101 -1.62 -10.37 -2.90
N MET A 102 -1.74 -9.73 -1.73
CA MET A 102 -2.21 -8.36 -1.63
C MET A 102 -1.34 -7.36 -2.40
N GLY A 103 -0.02 -7.55 -2.41
CA GLY A 103 0.89 -6.76 -3.23
C GLY A 103 0.51 -6.79 -4.71
N ARG A 104 0.29 -7.99 -5.26
CA ARG A 104 -0.17 -8.17 -6.66
C ARG A 104 -1.56 -7.56 -6.92
N ILE A 105 -2.49 -7.68 -5.96
CA ILE A 105 -3.82 -7.05 -6.06
C ILE A 105 -3.70 -5.52 -6.08
N TYR A 106 -2.86 -4.92 -5.23
CA TYR A 106 -2.62 -3.49 -5.25
C TYR A 106 -1.98 -3.02 -6.56
N ILE A 107 -1.03 -3.78 -7.12
CA ILE A 107 -0.46 -3.47 -8.44
C ILE A 107 -1.56 -3.43 -9.50
N ALA A 108 -2.46 -4.42 -9.50
CA ALA A 108 -3.59 -4.44 -10.42
C ALA A 108 -4.54 -3.24 -10.24
N LYS A 109 -4.87 -2.88 -9.00
CA LYS A 109 -5.68 -1.68 -8.69
C LYS A 109 -5.04 -0.41 -9.23
N CYS A 110 -3.74 -0.23 -8.98
CA CYS A 110 -2.99 0.92 -9.48
C CYS A 110 -3.03 0.98 -11.01
N TYR A 111 -2.77 -0.14 -11.71
CA TYR A 111 -2.84 -0.14 -13.18
C TYR A 111 -4.24 0.16 -13.71
N LYS A 112 -5.29 -0.34 -13.05
CA LYS A 112 -6.68 -0.03 -13.42
C LYS A 112 -6.98 1.46 -13.27
N GLU A 113 -6.57 2.08 -12.17
CA GLU A 113 -6.74 3.51 -11.93
C GLU A 113 -5.95 4.37 -12.93
N LEU A 114 -4.78 3.89 -13.36
CA LEU A 114 -3.96 4.52 -14.41
C LEU A 114 -4.49 4.24 -15.83
N GLY A 115 -5.59 3.49 -15.98
CA GLY A 115 -6.23 3.18 -17.26
C GLY A 115 -5.59 2.02 -18.04
N ASP A 116 -4.57 1.35 -17.48
CA ASP A 116 -3.91 0.19 -18.11
C ASP A 116 -4.61 -1.11 -17.71
N ASN A 117 -5.80 -1.32 -18.28
CA ASN A 117 -6.63 -2.51 -18.00
C ASN A 117 -5.94 -3.83 -18.37
N SER A 118 -5.05 -3.82 -19.36
CA SER A 118 -4.31 -5.02 -19.78
C SER A 118 -3.34 -5.48 -18.69
N LYS A 119 -2.53 -4.55 -18.15
CA LYS A 119 -1.66 -4.87 -17.02
C LYS A 119 -2.45 -5.18 -15.76
N ALA A 120 -3.55 -4.47 -15.50
CA ALA A 120 -4.42 -4.77 -14.37
C ALA A 120 -4.89 -6.23 -14.41
N ALA A 121 -5.43 -6.69 -15.54
CA ALA A 121 -5.87 -8.08 -15.72
C ALA A 121 -4.72 -9.08 -15.53
N HIS A 122 -3.55 -8.80 -16.11
CA HIS A 122 -2.35 -9.63 -15.95
C HIS A 122 -1.96 -9.81 -14.47
N TRP A 123 -1.94 -8.72 -13.70
CA TRP A 123 -1.60 -8.78 -12.27
C TRP A 123 -2.67 -9.46 -11.41
N LEU A 124 -3.96 -9.38 -11.79
CA LEU A 124 -5.01 -10.16 -11.10
C LEU A 124 -4.83 -11.67 -11.36
N THR A 125 -4.43 -12.06 -12.57
CA THR A 125 -4.08 -13.48 -12.86
C THR A 125 -2.88 -13.92 -12.03
N LEU A 126 -1.81 -13.13 -11.96
CA LEU A 126 -0.68 -13.46 -11.11
C LEU A 126 -1.08 -13.50 -9.62
N ALA A 127 -1.99 -12.64 -9.18
CA ALA A 127 -2.49 -12.65 -7.81
C ALA A 127 -3.28 -13.94 -7.51
N SER A 128 -4.09 -14.45 -8.44
CA SER A 128 -4.91 -15.65 -8.22
C SER A 128 -4.09 -16.93 -8.04
N GLU A 129 -2.87 -16.97 -8.59
CA GLU A 129 -1.92 -18.09 -8.43
C GLU A 129 -1.34 -18.20 -7.01
N LEU A 130 -1.37 -17.13 -6.21
CA LEU A 130 -0.83 -17.13 -4.85
C LEU A 130 -1.86 -17.64 -3.82
N PRO A 131 -1.43 -18.39 -2.79
CA PRO A 131 -2.33 -18.88 -1.75
C PRO A 131 -2.88 -17.74 -0.88
N VAL A 132 -4.04 -17.96 -0.29
CA VAL A 132 -4.63 -17.09 0.74
C VAL A 132 -4.04 -17.49 2.09
N ILE A 133 -3.26 -16.60 2.72
CA ILE A 133 -2.57 -16.88 3.99
C ILE A 133 -3.14 -16.02 5.13
N THR A 134 -3.40 -14.75 4.85
CA THR A 134 -3.85 -13.76 5.84
C THR A 134 -5.33 -13.40 5.67
N LYS A 135 -5.89 -12.74 6.68
CA LYS A 135 -7.24 -12.15 6.56
C LYS A 135 -7.31 -11.10 5.44
N GLU A 136 -6.23 -10.32 5.29
CA GLU A 136 -6.09 -9.33 4.22
C GLU A 136 -6.16 -10.01 2.85
N ASP A 137 -5.46 -11.14 2.66
CA ASP A 137 -5.52 -11.92 1.43
C ASP A 137 -6.94 -12.43 1.11
N ALA A 138 -7.70 -12.84 2.13
CA ALA A 138 -9.07 -13.32 1.95
C ALA A 138 -10.06 -12.19 1.61
N GLU A 139 -9.84 -10.99 2.14
CA GLU A 139 -10.58 -9.78 1.78
C GLU A 139 -10.24 -9.33 0.37
N GLY A 140 -8.96 -9.20 0.04
CA GLY A 140 -8.53 -8.79 -1.29
C GLY A 140 -8.89 -9.80 -2.38
N SER A 141 -8.94 -11.10 -2.09
CA SER A 141 -9.39 -12.10 -3.07
C SER A 141 -10.84 -11.89 -3.49
N ARG A 142 -11.73 -11.53 -2.55
CA ARG A 142 -13.13 -11.20 -2.86
C ARG A 142 -13.22 -9.95 -3.74
N GLU A 143 -12.46 -8.92 -3.40
CA GLU A 143 -12.42 -7.68 -4.21
C GLU A 143 -11.84 -7.93 -5.62
N MET A 144 -10.81 -8.77 -5.72
CA MET A 144 -10.25 -9.20 -7.01
C MET A 144 -11.29 -9.91 -7.88
N GLU A 145 -12.08 -10.81 -7.31
CA GLU A 145 -13.16 -11.51 -8.01
C GLU A 145 -14.22 -10.53 -8.54
N GLU A 146 -14.61 -9.54 -7.72
CA GLU A 146 -15.52 -8.46 -8.14
C GLU A 146 -14.91 -7.60 -9.27
N MET A 147 -13.61 -7.29 -9.19
CA MET A 147 -12.91 -6.53 -10.24
C MET A 147 -12.87 -7.29 -11.57
N GLN A 148 -12.69 -8.61 -11.53
CA GLN A 148 -12.68 -9.48 -12.71
C GLN A 148 -14.07 -9.60 -13.33
N ALA A 149 -15.12 -9.76 -12.51
CA ALA A 149 -16.50 -9.82 -12.98
C ALA A 149 -16.90 -8.53 -13.72
N ASN A 150 -16.59 -7.36 -13.16
CA ASN A 150 -16.91 -6.06 -13.77
C ASN A 150 -16.11 -5.72 -15.04
N SER A 151 -15.11 -6.52 -15.39
CA SER A 151 -14.30 -6.34 -16.62
C SER A 151 -14.75 -7.22 -17.79
N ALA A 152 -15.71 -8.12 -17.55
CA ALA A 152 -16.29 -9.00 -18.55
C ALA A 152 -17.59 -8.46 -19.21
N ASP A 153 -18.11 -7.34 -18.69
CA ASP A 153 -19.25 -6.58 -19.21
C ASP A 153 -18.81 -5.38 -20.05
#